data_AF-A0A662HG23-F1
#
_entry.id   AF-A0A662HG23-F1
#
_cell.length_a   1.000
_cell.length_b   1.000
_cell.length_c   1.000
_cell.angle_alpha   90.00
_cell.angle_beta   90.00
_cell.angle_gamma   90.00
#
_symmetry.space_group_name_H-M   'P 1'
#
loop_
_entity.id
_entity.type
_entity.pdbx_description
1 polymer ?
#
loop_
_entity_poly.entity_id
_entity_poly.type
_entity_poly.pdbx_seq_one_letter_code
_entity_poly.pdbx_strand_id
1 'polypeptide(L)'
;MFIKNFEKNFLLLRRACRISLSPQVLCVEKVDLLAENNSVNIMPKVEELFRDAERLYEEALKELKAGRLRNAAENAWAATLRATDALILARTGERPFRSDVTTRRLHELRSRDERVEVLIGRYHTRADFLHGTCSYLGVCKPAEEVRRRIVETKKYIEDAKKLAYEHY
;
A
#
# COMPACT_ATOMS: atom_id res chain seq x y z
N MET A 1 12.88 15.67 43.06
CA MET A 1 13.25 14.26 42.82
C MET A 1 13.21 14.00 41.32
N PHE A 2 14.38 13.97 40.69
CA PHE A 2 14.63 13.70 39.26
C PHE A 2 16.15 13.49 39.09
N ILE A 3 16.61 13.03 37.91
CA ILE A 3 18.05 12.94 37.48
C ILE A 3 18.82 11.76 38.14
N LYS A 4 19.56 10.88 37.43
CA LYS A 4 19.85 10.69 35.98
C LYS A 4 20.40 9.28 35.68
N ASN A 5 20.38 8.94 34.37
CA ASN A 5 21.36 8.17 33.56
C ASN A 5 22.01 6.86 34.07
N PHE A 6 21.99 5.86 33.18
CA PHE A 6 22.89 4.70 33.18
C PHE A 6 23.86 4.81 31.99
N GLU A 7 25.18 4.75 32.22
CA GLU A 7 26.19 4.67 31.16
C GLU A 7 27.04 3.39 31.25
N LYS A 8 27.06 2.67 30.13
CA LYS A 8 28.18 1.99 29.44
C LYS A 8 29.38 1.34 30.18
N ASN A 9 29.81 0.23 29.55
CA ASN A 9 31.17 -0.36 29.46
C ASN A 9 31.57 -1.48 30.43
N PHE A 10 31.79 -2.68 29.87
CA PHE A 10 32.78 -3.67 30.30
C PHE A 10 33.22 -4.49 29.07
N LEU A 11 34.38 -4.19 28.47
CA LEU A 11 35.70 -4.81 28.68
C LEU A 11 35.90 -6.24 28.14
N LEU A 12 36.55 -6.29 26.98
CA LEU A 12 37.61 -7.22 26.54
C LEU A 12 38.03 -8.37 27.46
N LEU A 13 38.05 -9.58 26.91
CA LEU A 13 38.91 -10.69 27.37
C LEU A 13 39.53 -11.44 26.18
N ARG A 14 40.80 -11.16 25.90
CA ARG A 14 41.66 -12.01 25.06
C ARG A 14 42.28 -13.11 25.93
N ARG A 15 42.23 -14.37 25.49
CA ARG A 15 43.16 -15.41 25.95
C ARG A 15 43.77 -16.10 24.74
N ALA A 16 45.10 -16.21 24.74
CA ALA A 16 45.87 -16.91 23.72
C ALA A 16 46.10 -18.38 24.13
N CYS A 17 46.22 -19.28 23.16
CA CYS A 17 46.69 -20.65 23.35
C CYS A 17 47.61 -21.10 22.21
N ARG A 18 48.55 -22.02 22.52
CA ARG A 18 49.71 -22.48 21.73
C ARG A 18 50.20 -23.82 22.32
N ILE A 19 50.73 -24.82 21.61
CA ILE A 19 50.94 -25.11 20.16
C ILE A 19 50.71 -26.62 19.99
N SER A 20 50.07 -27.07 18.90
CA SER A 20 50.46 -28.36 18.27
C SER A 20 50.09 -28.41 16.78
N LEU A 21 50.98 -29.05 16.01
CA LEU A 21 51.04 -29.06 14.55
C LEU A 21 50.01 -29.99 13.87
N SER A 22 49.32 -29.50 12.85
CA SER A 22 49.12 -30.23 11.58
C SER A 22 48.82 -29.23 10.43
N PRO A 23 49.25 -29.48 9.18
CA PRO A 23 49.01 -28.57 8.06
C PRO A 23 47.81 -29.02 7.21
N GLN A 24 46.63 -28.48 7.48
CA GLN A 24 45.44 -28.69 6.63
C GLN A 24 44.75 -27.36 6.30
N VAL A 25 44.95 -26.95 5.04
CA VAL A 25 44.04 -26.15 4.19
C VAL A 25 43.37 -24.93 4.85
N LEU A 26 44.09 -23.81 4.88
CA LEU A 26 43.49 -22.48 5.00
C LEU A 26 42.93 -21.99 3.65
N CYS A 27 41.87 -22.64 3.17
CA CYS A 27 40.94 -21.98 2.25
C CYS A 27 40.02 -21.08 3.06
N VAL A 28 40.51 -19.91 3.46
CA VAL A 28 39.63 -18.81 3.85
C VAL A 28 39.10 -18.21 2.55
N GLU A 29 38.07 -18.85 2.00
CA GLU A 29 37.19 -18.16 1.07
C GLU A 29 36.72 -16.89 1.79
N LYS A 30 36.97 -15.74 1.16
CA LYS A 30 36.19 -14.56 1.47
C LYS A 30 34.76 -14.93 1.09
N VAL A 31 33.94 -15.21 2.10
CA VAL A 31 32.49 -15.12 1.93
C VAL A 31 32.24 -13.64 1.71
N ASP A 32 32.28 -13.24 0.43
CA ASP A 32 32.09 -11.87 0.02
C ASP A 32 30.76 -11.39 0.59
N LEU A 33 30.83 -10.29 1.35
CA LEU A 33 29.68 -9.58 1.91
C LEU A 33 28.92 -8.83 0.81
N LEU A 34 28.53 -9.56 -0.23
CA LEU A 34 27.62 -9.15 -1.29
C LEU A 34 26.20 -9.65 -0.98
N ALA A 35 25.76 -9.39 0.25
CA ALA A 35 24.37 -9.02 0.46
C ALA A 35 24.16 -7.59 -0.07
N GLU A 36 24.45 -7.38 -1.36
CA GLU A 36 24.12 -6.14 -2.04
C GLU A 36 22.63 -5.93 -1.92
N ASN A 37 22.25 -4.71 -1.54
CA ASN A 37 20.87 -4.33 -1.26
C ASN A 37 19.97 -4.70 -2.43
N ASN A 38 19.26 -5.81 -2.31
CA ASN A 38 18.18 -6.19 -3.22
C ASN A 38 16.95 -5.33 -2.88
N SER A 39 17.13 -4.00 -2.96
CA SER A 39 16.09 -3.00 -2.83
C SER A 39 15.18 -3.15 -4.04
N VAL A 40 14.20 -4.06 -3.92
CA VAL A 40 13.18 -4.31 -4.92
C VAL A 40 12.55 -2.96 -5.27
N ASN A 41 12.81 -2.46 -6.48
CA ASN A 41 12.18 -1.24 -6.95
C ASN A 41 10.67 -1.47 -6.99
N ILE A 42 9.95 -0.89 -6.03
CA ILE A 42 8.50 -1.03 -5.90
C ILE A 42 7.74 -0.16 -6.91
N MET A 43 8.38 0.85 -7.51
CA MET A 43 7.70 1.84 -8.35
C MET A 43 7.01 1.24 -9.59
N PRO A 44 7.61 0.30 -10.35
CA PRO A 44 6.91 -0.37 -11.45
C PRO A 44 5.62 -1.08 -11.01
N LYS A 45 5.60 -1.64 -9.79
CA LYS A 45 4.41 -2.29 -9.20
C LYS A 45 3.38 -1.26 -8.75
N VAL A 46 3.81 -0.15 -8.15
CA VAL A 46 2.92 0.98 -7.80
C VAL A 46 2.23 1.52 -9.06
N GLU A 47 2.99 1.77 -10.13
CA GLU A 47 2.44 2.21 -11.42
C GLU A 47 1.50 1.19 -12.04
N GLU A 48 1.83 -0.11 -11.99
CA GLU A 48 0.97 -1.18 -12.49
C GLU A 48 -0.40 -1.16 -11.79
N LEU A 49 -0.41 -1.04 -10.46
CA LEU A 49 -1.66 -0.91 -9.71
C LEU A 49 -2.44 0.35 -10.11
N PHE A 50 -1.78 1.50 -10.29
CA PHE A 50 -2.48 2.70 -10.76
C PHE A 50 -3.02 2.57 -12.20
N ARG A 51 -2.29 1.94 -13.13
CA ARG A 51 -2.78 1.62 -14.47
C ARG A 51 -4.00 0.70 -14.43
N ASP A 52 -3.97 -0.30 -13.55
CA ASP A 52 -5.11 -1.20 -13.31
C ASP A 52 -6.33 -0.44 -12.74
N ALA A 53 -6.11 0.53 -11.84
CA ALA A 53 -7.18 1.37 -11.29
C ALA A 53 -7.82 2.25 -12.38
N GLU A 54 -7.01 2.84 -13.27
CA GLU A 54 -7.49 3.64 -14.39
C GLU A 54 -8.29 2.79 -15.39
N ARG A 55 -7.77 1.61 -15.76
CA ARG A 55 -8.47 0.64 -16.62
C ARG A 55 -9.81 0.19 -16.03
N LEU A 56 -9.87 -0.07 -14.72
CA LEU A 56 -11.11 -0.41 -14.02
C LEU A 56 -12.09 0.78 -14.02
N TYR A 57 -11.62 2.00 -13.86
CA TYR A 57 -12.46 3.20 -13.94
C TYR A 57 -12.99 3.46 -15.37
N GLU A 58 -12.19 3.24 -16.41
CA GLU A 58 -12.66 3.28 -17.80
C GLU A 58 -13.76 2.26 -18.06
N GLU A 59 -13.62 1.04 -17.53
CA GLU A 59 -14.66 0.02 -17.63
C GLU A 59 -15.92 0.41 -16.85
N ALA A 60 -15.78 1.03 -15.67
CA ALA A 60 -16.91 1.60 -14.93
C ALA A 60 -17.68 2.63 -15.77
N LEU A 61 -17.00 3.48 -16.54
CA LEU A 61 -17.64 4.45 -17.43
C LEU A 61 -18.33 3.80 -18.64
N LYS A 62 -17.77 2.72 -19.20
CA LYS A 62 -18.44 1.95 -20.28
C LYS A 62 -19.72 1.29 -19.78
N GLU A 63 -19.66 0.62 -18.64
CA GLU A 63 -20.83 0.00 -17.99
C GLU A 63 -21.89 1.07 -17.65
N LEU A 64 -21.48 2.22 -17.12
CA LEU A 64 -22.35 3.35 -16.80
C LEU A 64 -23.07 3.89 -18.05
N LYS A 65 -22.34 4.09 -19.15
CA LYS A 65 -22.88 4.53 -20.45
C LYS A 65 -23.86 3.50 -21.04
N ALA A 66 -23.62 2.21 -20.81
CA ALA A 66 -24.51 1.12 -21.23
C ALA A 66 -25.68 0.86 -20.26
N GLY A 67 -25.87 1.71 -19.23
CA GLY A 67 -26.95 1.58 -18.25
C GLY A 67 -26.76 0.48 -17.20
N ARG A 68 -25.64 -0.24 -17.22
CA ARG A 68 -25.32 -1.35 -16.30
C ARG A 68 -24.77 -0.83 -14.97
N LEU A 69 -25.63 -0.09 -14.24
CA LEU A 69 -25.24 0.68 -13.05
C LEU A 69 -24.60 -0.17 -11.94
N ARG A 70 -25.05 -1.42 -11.74
CA ARG A 70 -24.47 -2.38 -10.78
C ARG A 70 -23.01 -2.69 -11.10
N ASN A 71 -22.72 -3.06 -12.36
CA ASN A 71 -21.39 -3.38 -12.84
C ASN A 71 -20.48 -2.14 -12.82
N ALA A 72 -21.04 -0.97 -13.17
CA ALA A 72 -20.34 0.30 -13.10
C ALA A 72 -19.90 0.65 -11.66
N ALA A 73 -20.77 0.39 -10.68
CA ALA A 73 -20.46 0.59 -9.26
C ALA A 73 -19.35 -0.35 -8.78
N GLU A 74 -19.39 -1.63 -9.16
CA GLU A 74 -18.34 -2.60 -8.82
C GLU A 74 -16.98 -2.22 -9.42
N ASN A 75 -16.94 -1.87 -10.70
CA ASN A 75 -15.71 -1.45 -11.37
C ASN A 75 -15.12 -0.17 -10.75
N ALA A 76 -15.97 0.79 -10.37
CA ALA A 76 -15.55 2.01 -9.69
C ALA A 76 -15.03 1.75 -8.26
N TRP A 77 -15.63 0.80 -7.54
CA TRP A 77 -15.10 0.31 -6.27
C TRP A 77 -13.74 -0.37 -6.45
N ALA A 78 -13.63 -1.31 -7.39
CA ALA A 78 -12.39 -2.03 -7.67
C ALA A 78 -11.25 -1.07 -8.05
N ALA A 79 -11.54 -0.03 -8.84
CA ALA A 79 -10.61 1.05 -9.15
C ALA A 79 -10.14 1.82 -7.89
N THR A 80 -11.08 2.15 -7.00
CA THR A 80 -10.80 2.83 -5.72
C THR A 80 -9.93 1.98 -4.81
N LEU A 81 -10.28 0.70 -4.63
CA LEU A 81 -9.53 -0.25 -3.83
C LEU A 81 -8.11 -0.40 -4.39
N ARG A 82 -7.98 -0.54 -5.71
CA ARG A 82 -6.69 -0.70 -6.40
C ARG A 82 -5.78 0.53 -6.30
N ALA A 83 -6.33 1.73 -6.43
CA ALA A 83 -5.58 2.97 -6.20
C ALA A 83 -5.14 3.13 -4.73
N THR A 84 -5.93 2.60 -3.80
CA THR A 84 -5.59 2.58 -2.37
C THR A 84 -4.47 1.57 -2.07
N ASP A 85 -4.53 0.36 -2.65
CA ASP A 85 -3.43 -0.61 -2.60
C ASP A 85 -2.13 -0.05 -3.18
N ALA A 86 -2.21 0.73 -4.26
CA ALA A 86 -1.06 1.40 -4.88
C ALA A 86 -0.41 2.43 -3.96
N LEU A 87 -1.23 3.28 -3.32
CA LEU A 87 -0.77 4.23 -2.30
C LEU A 87 -0.13 3.51 -1.10
N ILE A 88 -0.73 2.43 -0.61
CA ILE A 88 -0.18 1.67 0.52
C ILE A 88 1.14 1.00 0.15
N LEU A 89 1.24 0.41 -1.05
CA LEU A 89 2.49 -0.15 -1.55
C LEU A 89 3.58 0.94 -1.65
N ALA A 90 3.28 2.10 -2.22
CA ALA A 90 4.23 3.21 -2.35
C ALA A 90 4.74 3.73 -0.98
N ARG A 91 3.85 3.78 0.02
CA ARG A 91 4.14 4.35 1.35
C ARG A 91 4.66 3.35 2.38
N THR A 92 4.65 2.04 2.09
CA THR A 92 5.05 1.00 3.06
C THR A 92 5.93 -0.11 2.50
N GLY A 93 6.03 -0.26 1.17
CA GLY A 93 6.66 -1.42 0.52
C GLY A 93 5.80 -2.69 0.53
N GLU A 94 4.67 -2.71 1.25
CA GLU A 94 3.76 -3.86 1.34
C GLU A 94 2.44 -3.58 0.61
N ARG A 95 2.02 -4.51 -0.27
CA ARG A 95 0.70 -4.47 -0.89
C ARG A 95 -0.32 -5.22 -0.02
N PRO A 96 -1.50 -4.66 0.29
CA PRO A 96 -2.60 -5.41 0.88
C PRO A 96 -3.06 -6.57 -0.01
N PHE A 97 -3.59 -7.65 0.61
CA PHE A 97 -4.12 -8.82 -0.10
C PHE A 97 -5.66 -8.91 -0.09
N ARG A 98 -6.34 -8.10 0.73
CA ARG A 98 -7.81 -8.13 0.92
C ARG A 98 -8.31 -6.77 1.42
N SER A 99 -9.55 -6.42 1.14
CA SER A 99 -10.13 -5.09 1.36
C SER A 99 -10.23 -4.64 2.82
N ASP A 100 -10.38 -5.56 3.78
CA ASP A 100 -10.27 -5.27 5.21
C ASP A 100 -8.84 -4.85 5.61
N VAL A 101 -7.83 -5.50 5.03
CA VAL A 101 -6.43 -5.14 5.21
C VAL A 101 -6.13 -3.80 4.54
N THR A 102 -6.64 -3.54 3.33
CA THR A 102 -6.54 -2.22 2.67
C THR A 102 -7.17 -1.13 3.54
N THR A 103 -8.37 -1.37 4.09
CA THR A 103 -9.07 -0.44 5.00
C THR A 103 -8.23 -0.13 6.25
N ARG A 104 -7.73 -1.16 6.93
CA ARG A 104 -6.87 -0.98 8.12
C ARG A 104 -5.59 -0.23 7.77
N ARG A 105 -4.88 -0.63 6.71
CA ARG A 105 -3.63 0.00 6.28
C ARG A 105 -3.83 1.47 5.85
N LEU A 106 -4.96 1.82 5.24
CA LEU A 106 -5.29 3.22 4.92
C LEU A 106 -5.46 4.07 6.20
N HIS A 107 -6.14 3.54 7.22
CA HIS A 107 -6.23 4.23 8.52
C HIS A 107 -4.89 4.32 9.26
N GLU A 108 -4.01 3.32 9.13
CA GLU A 108 -2.63 3.35 9.64
C GLU A 108 -1.77 4.40 8.92
N LEU A 109 -1.94 4.58 7.60
CA LEU A 109 -1.29 5.67 6.87
C LEU A 109 -1.76 7.04 7.35
N ARG A 110 -3.07 7.23 7.53
CA ARG A 110 -3.63 8.48 8.08
C ARG A 110 -3.17 8.76 9.51
N SER A 111 -2.81 7.75 10.31
CA SER A 111 -2.14 7.97 11.61
C SER A 111 -0.73 8.57 11.50
N ARG A 112 -0.10 8.47 10.32
CA ARG A 112 1.28 8.90 10.07
C ARG A 112 1.36 10.16 9.19
N ASP A 113 0.32 10.42 8.41
CA ASP A 113 0.24 11.50 7.43
C ASP A 113 -1.21 11.99 7.31
N GLU A 114 -1.52 13.15 7.90
CA GLU A 114 -2.86 13.72 7.93
C GLU A 114 -3.42 14.03 6.54
N ARG A 115 -2.56 14.22 5.53
CA ARG A 115 -2.98 14.49 4.14
C ARG A 115 -3.80 13.33 3.55
N VAL A 116 -3.66 12.12 4.11
CA VAL A 116 -4.42 10.93 3.73
C VAL A 116 -5.90 11.02 4.17
N GLU A 117 -6.25 11.88 5.13
CA GLU A 117 -7.63 12.08 5.60
C GLU A 117 -8.60 12.41 4.45
N VAL A 118 -8.12 13.15 3.44
CA VAL A 118 -8.89 13.50 2.24
C VAL A 118 -9.41 12.27 1.47
N LEU A 119 -8.85 11.08 1.68
CA LEU A 119 -9.30 9.83 1.08
C LEU A 119 -10.26 9.03 1.97
N ILE A 120 -10.21 9.18 3.30
CA ILE A 120 -10.89 8.27 4.25
C ILE A 120 -12.40 8.20 4.02
N GLY A 121 -13.09 9.34 4.12
CA GLY A 121 -14.53 9.39 3.88
C GLY A 121 -14.91 8.94 2.46
N ARG A 122 -14.07 9.25 1.46
CA ARG A 122 -14.32 8.91 0.04
C ARG A 122 -14.11 7.44 -0.27
N TYR A 123 -13.21 6.76 0.44
CA TYR A 123 -13.00 5.32 0.38
C TYR A 123 -14.20 4.59 0.97
N HIS A 124 -14.57 4.91 2.21
CA HIS A 124 -15.71 4.30 2.91
C HIS A 124 -17.03 4.52 2.17
N THR A 125 -17.26 5.73 1.66
CA THR A 125 -18.43 6.02 0.81
C THR A 125 -18.52 5.07 -0.39
N ARG A 126 -17.39 4.63 -0.97
CA ARG A 126 -17.41 3.70 -2.12
C ARG A 126 -17.51 2.24 -1.68
N ALA A 127 -16.84 1.87 -0.60
CA ALA A 127 -16.95 0.54 0.00
C ALA A 127 -18.41 0.22 0.39
N ASP A 128 -19.11 1.19 0.97
CA ASP A 128 -20.50 1.02 1.41
C ASP A 128 -21.52 1.29 0.28
N PHE A 129 -21.45 2.45 -0.38
CA PHE A 129 -22.51 2.86 -1.30
C PHE A 129 -22.40 2.21 -2.70
N LEU A 130 -21.18 2.08 -3.24
CA LEU A 130 -20.97 1.44 -4.53
C LEU A 130 -20.91 -0.09 -4.39
N HIS A 131 -20.05 -0.60 -3.51
CA HIS A 131 -19.85 -2.04 -3.38
C HIS A 131 -20.91 -2.71 -2.51
N GLY A 132 -21.05 -2.36 -1.23
CA GLY A 132 -22.05 -2.97 -0.34
C GLY A 132 -23.49 -2.81 -0.87
N THR A 133 -23.91 -1.58 -1.10
CA THR A 133 -25.33 -1.24 -1.36
C THR A 133 -25.73 -1.49 -2.82
N CYS A 134 -25.04 -0.89 -3.80
CA CYS A 134 -25.41 -1.07 -5.21
C CYS A 134 -24.92 -2.40 -5.80
N SER A 135 -23.64 -2.75 -5.66
CA SER A 135 -23.06 -3.95 -6.29
C SER A 135 -23.48 -5.24 -5.59
N TYR A 136 -23.32 -5.36 -4.27
CA TYR A 136 -23.58 -6.60 -3.55
C TYR A 136 -25.08 -6.79 -3.31
N LEU A 137 -25.75 -5.85 -2.63
CA LEU A 137 -27.19 -5.93 -2.35
C LEU A 137 -28.10 -5.63 -3.55
N GLY A 138 -27.57 -5.06 -4.65
CA GLY A 138 -28.35 -4.72 -5.85
C GLY A 138 -29.17 -3.42 -5.74
N VAL A 139 -29.03 -2.65 -4.65
CA VAL A 139 -29.85 -1.48 -4.34
C VAL A 139 -29.18 -0.20 -4.87
N CYS A 140 -29.20 -0.02 -6.20
CA CYS A 140 -28.59 1.15 -6.85
C CYS A 140 -29.51 2.39 -6.83
N LYS A 141 -29.93 2.85 -5.63
CA LYS A 141 -30.84 4.00 -5.46
C LYS A 141 -30.35 4.96 -4.36
N PRO A 142 -30.52 6.30 -4.52
CA PRO A 142 -30.96 6.98 -5.75
C PRO A 142 -29.89 6.86 -6.85
N ALA A 143 -30.33 6.56 -8.07
CA ALA A 143 -29.41 6.18 -9.16
C ALA A 143 -28.37 7.27 -9.46
N GLU A 144 -28.77 8.54 -9.45
CA GLU A 144 -27.89 9.67 -9.75
C GLU A 144 -26.77 9.87 -8.72
N GLU A 145 -26.99 9.53 -7.44
CA GLU A 145 -25.89 9.51 -6.47
C GLU A 145 -24.89 8.39 -6.77
N VAL A 146 -25.36 7.21 -7.22
CA VAL A 146 -24.46 6.13 -7.66
C VAL A 146 -23.65 6.59 -8.88
N ARG A 147 -24.29 7.22 -9.88
CA ARG A 147 -23.58 7.79 -11.05
C ARG A 147 -22.53 8.82 -10.63
N ARG A 148 -22.89 9.75 -9.74
CA ARG A 148 -22.01 10.79 -9.21
C ARG A 148 -20.79 10.18 -8.52
N ARG A 149 -21.00 9.22 -7.62
CA ARG A 149 -19.93 8.49 -6.92
C ARG A 149 -18.99 7.74 -7.87
N ILE A 150 -19.53 7.12 -8.92
CA ILE A 150 -18.74 6.49 -10.00
C ILE A 150 -17.85 7.55 -10.64
N VAL A 151 -18.39 8.65 -11.17
CA VAL A 151 -17.62 9.71 -11.86
C VAL A 151 -16.55 10.36 -10.95
N GLU A 152 -16.90 10.63 -9.69
CA GLU A 152 -15.95 11.16 -8.68
C GLU A 152 -14.76 10.22 -8.41
N THR A 153 -14.80 8.95 -8.84
CA THR A 153 -13.71 7.98 -8.66
C THR A 153 -12.44 8.39 -9.42
N LYS A 154 -12.56 9.07 -10.58
CA LYS A 154 -11.38 9.64 -11.27
C LYS A 154 -10.55 10.49 -10.31
N LYS A 155 -11.23 11.40 -9.60
CA LYS A 155 -10.60 12.32 -8.66
C LYS A 155 -10.00 11.58 -7.46
N TYR A 156 -10.55 10.44 -7.06
CA TYR A 156 -9.96 9.61 -6.00
C TYR A 156 -8.62 9.01 -6.44
N ILE A 157 -8.56 8.46 -7.66
CA ILE A 157 -7.33 7.90 -8.24
C ILE A 157 -6.25 8.99 -8.37
N GLU A 158 -6.62 10.18 -8.86
CA GLU A 158 -5.71 11.33 -8.96
C GLU A 158 -5.12 11.75 -7.61
N ASP A 159 -5.94 11.85 -6.56
CA ASP A 159 -5.48 12.26 -5.23
C ASP A 159 -4.63 11.17 -4.55
N ALA A 160 -4.97 9.89 -4.76
CA ALA A 160 -4.16 8.76 -4.32
C ALA A 160 -2.79 8.69 -5.03
N LYS A 161 -2.73 9.01 -6.34
CA LYS A 161 -1.47 9.15 -7.09
C LYS A 161 -0.58 10.24 -6.48
N LYS A 162 -1.13 11.42 -6.20
CA LYS A 162 -0.39 12.52 -5.56
C LYS A 162 0.23 12.09 -4.23
N LEU A 163 -0.58 11.54 -3.33
CA LEU A 163 -0.13 11.06 -2.01
C LEU A 163 0.89 9.90 -2.06
N ALA A 164 1.02 9.22 -3.21
CA ALA A 164 1.99 8.16 -3.44
C ALA A 164 3.34 8.66 -3.98
N TYR A 165 3.36 9.75 -4.75
CA TYR A 165 4.57 10.31 -5.38
C TYR A 165 5.13 11.56 -4.68
N GLU A 166 4.31 12.27 -3.87
CA GLU A 166 4.73 13.44 -3.08
C GLU A 166 5.51 13.01 -1.82
N HIS A 167 6.77 12.61 -2.03
CA HIS A 167 7.75 12.38 -0.98
C HIS A 167 8.24 13.71 -0.37
N TYR A 168 7.97 13.89 0.93
CA TYR A 168 8.51 14.94 1.79
C TYR A 168 8.81 14.32 3.17
#